data_AF-A0A182TKF4-F1
#
_entry.id   AF-A0A182TKF4-F1
#
_cell.length_a   1.000
_cell.length_b   1.000
_cell.length_c   1.000
_cell.angle_alpha   90.00
_cell.angle_beta   90.00
_cell.angle_gamma   90.00
#
_symmetry.space_group_name_H-M   'P 1'
#
loop_
_entity.id
_entity.type
_entity.pdbx_description
1 polymer ?
#
loop_
_entity_poly.entity_id
_entity_poly.type
_entity_poly.pdbx_seq_one_letter_code
_entity_poly.pdbx_strand_id
1 'polypeptide(L)'
;MTRLQPTVRNYVENRPRYSGYAFDRLFPDVLFPTDSNEHNRLKASQARDLLSRMLVVDPEHRISVDQALVHSYINVWFDESEVNAPAPGPYDHSVDEREHTVEQWKELIYQEVMEYEARNNLADGEGAPR
;
A
#
# COMPACT_ATOMS: atom_id res chain seq x y z
N MET A 1 18.84 -15.72 -2.03
CA MET A 1 18.48 -15.03 -3.31
C MET A 1 18.02 -16.02 -4.39
N THR A 2 17.16 -16.98 -4.06
CA THR A 2 16.74 -18.05 -5.00
C THR A 2 15.59 -17.64 -5.92
N ARG A 3 14.84 -16.59 -5.57
CA ARG A 3 13.65 -16.13 -6.32
C ARG A 3 13.96 -15.15 -7.46
N LEU A 4 15.17 -14.60 -7.52
CA LEU A 4 15.55 -13.70 -8.61
C LEU A 4 15.79 -14.48 -9.90
N GLN A 5 15.33 -13.96 -11.03
CA GLN A 5 15.65 -14.47 -12.37
C GLN A 5 17.18 -14.50 -12.57
N PRO A 6 17.74 -15.47 -13.30
CA PRO A 6 19.20 -15.68 -13.38
C PRO A 6 20.00 -14.44 -13.77
N THR A 7 19.56 -13.69 -14.79
CA THR A 7 20.23 -12.47 -15.25
C THR A 7 20.20 -11.37 -14.18
N VAL A 8 19.05 -11.19 -13.52
CA VAL A 8 18.87 -10.21 -12.44
C VAL A 8 19.72 -10.59 -11.23
N ARG A 9 19.74 -11.87 -10.86
CA ARG A 9 20.56 -12.40 -9.77
C ARG A 9 22.04 -12.09 -9.99
N ASN A 10 22.56 -12.44 -11.17
CA ASN A 10 23.96 -12.21 -11.52
C ASN A 10 24.33 -10.72 -11.42
N TYR A 11 23.45 -9.84 -11.92
CA TYR A 11 23.65 -8.40 -11.79
C TYR A 11 23.66 -7.93 -10.33
N VAL A 12 22.72 -8.38 -9.49
CA VAL A 12 22.63 -7.99 -8.08
C VAL A 12 23.81 -8.51 -7.27
N GLU A 13 24.24 -9.75 -7.51
CA GLU A 13 25.34 -10.38 -6.78
C GLU A 13 26.72 -9.76 -7.09
N ASN A 14 26.89 -9.16 -8.26
CA ASN A 14 28.11 -8.45 -8.66
C ASN A 14 28.16 -6.98 -8.22
N ARG A 15 27.10 -6.45 -7.59
CA ARG A 15 27.15 -5.09 -7.03
C ARG A 15 28.02 -5.06 -5.76
N PRO A 16 28.63 -3.91 -5.44
CA PRO A 16 29.35 -3.74 -4.18
C PRO A 16 28.45 -4.12 -2.98
N ARG A 17 29.02 -4.81 -2.01
CA ARG A 17 28.29 -5.21 -0.79
C ARG A 17 28.23 -4.03 0.18
N TYR A 18 27.02 -3.77 0.68
CA TYR A 18 26.76 -2.78 1.72
C TYR A 18 26.13 -3.47 2.93
N SER A 19 26.64 -3.18 4.14
CA SER A 19 26.15 -3.77 5.39
C SER A 19 24.84 -3.16 5.90
N GLY A 20 24.27 -2.18 5.18
CA GLY A 20 23.14 -1.38 5.64
C GLY A 20 23.51 -0.44 6.80
N TYR A 21 22.52 0.34 7.24
CA TYR A 21 22.62 1.20 8.42
C TYR A 21 21.51 0.82 9.41
N ALA A 22 21.77 1.01 10.71
CA ALA A 22 20.73 0.88 11.73
C ALA A 22 19.62 1.92 11.50
N PHE A 23 18.38 1.58 11.87
CA PHE A 23 17.25 2.47 11.69
C PHE A 23 17.35 3.75 12.52
N ASP A 24 18.05 3.75 13.65
CA ASP A 24 18.33 4.98 14.43
C ASP A 24 19.29 5.92 13.69
N ARG A 25 20.13 5.39 12.79
CA ARG A 25 20.99 6.21 11.93
C ARG A 25 20.27 6.69 10.68
N LEU A 26 19.38 5.88 10.13
CA LEU A 26 18.55 6.26 8.97
C LEU A 26 17.48 7.29 9.36
N PHE A 27 16.87 7.11 10.52
CA PHE A 27 15.79 7.93 11.07
C PHE A 27 16.15 8.40 12.50
N PRO A 28 17.11 9.33 12.65
CA PRO A 28 17.52 9.84 13.95
C PRO A 28 16.41 10.63 14.64
N ASP A 29 16.48 10.74 15.97
CA ASP A 29 15.45 11.39 16.81
C ASP A 29 15.15 12.85 16.40
N VAL A 30 16.13 13.56 15.84
CA VAL A 30 15.97 14.94 15.33
C VAL A 30 14.95 15.06 14.20
N LEU A 31 14.63 13.97 13.51
CA LEU A 31 13.60 13.96 12.45
C LEU A 31 12.18 13.78 13.02
N PHE A 32 12.05 13.48 14.30
CA PHE A 32 10.76 13.30 14.96
C PHE A 32 10.41 14.55 15.78
N PRO A 33 9.12 14.93 15.86
CA PRO A 33 8.68 16.09 16.65
C PRO A 33 9.17 16.01 18.10
N THR A 34 9.85 17.07 18.55
CA THR A 34 10.51 17.16 19.87
C THR A 34 9.64 17.74 20.97
N ASP A 35 8.35 17.99 20.71
CA ASP A 35 7.46 18.75 21.59
C ASP A 35 7.15 17.94 22.86
N SER A 36 8.12 17.97 23.77
CA SER A 36 8.14 17.70 25.21
C SER A 36 6.86 17.11 25.83
N ASN A 37 6.58 15.85 25.51
CA ASN A 37 5.81 14.93 26.35
C ASN A 37 6.42 13.53 26.16
N GLU A 38 6.54 12.72 27.23
CA GLU A 38 7.02 11.32 27.14
C GLU A 38 6.28 10.51 26.06
N HIS A 39 5.02 10.89 25.80
CA HIS A 39 4.16 10.37 24.75
C HIS A 39 4.79 10.48 23.35
N ASN A 40 5.49 11.58 23.02
CA ASN A 40 6.09 11.80 21.70
C ASN A 40 7.38 10.98 21.50
N ARG A 41 8.17 10.75 22.55
CA ARG A 41 9.36 9.89 22.47
C ARG A 41 8.97 8.42 22.26
N LEU A 42 7.88 7.97 22.90
CA LEU A 42 7.30 6.65 22.64
C LEU A 42 6.82 6.54 21.18
N LYS A 43 6.20 7.59 20.63
CA LYS A 43 5.76 7.63 19.22
C LYS A 43 6.92 7.58 18.24
N ALA A 44 8.04 8.26 18.49
CA ALA A 44 9.23 8.19 17.64
C ALA A 44 9.81 6.76 17.58
N SER A 45 9.93 6.10 18.74
CA SER A 45 10.40 4.70 18.79
C SER A 45 9.44 3.75 18.08
N GLN A 46 8.13 3.92 18.26
CA GLN A 46 7.11 3.11 17.58
C GLN A 46 7.10 3.34 16.07
N ALA A 47 7.25 4.59 15.61
CA ALA A 47 7.34 4.92 14.19
C ALA A 47 8.57 4.25 13.55
N ARG A 48 9.72 4.33 14.22
CA ARG A 48 10.97 3.72 13.75
C ARG A 48 10.87 2.20 13.71
N ASP A 49 10.27 1.57 14.71
CA ASP A 49 10.02 0.12 14.72
C ASP A 49 9.15 -0.28 13.52
N LEU A 50 8.05 0.42 13.27
CA LEU A 50 7.20 0.15 12.11
C LEU A 50 7.96 0.28 10.78
N LEU A 51 8.73 1.37 10.61
CA LEU A 51 9.58 1.56 9.43
C LEU A 51 10.58 0.41 9.26
N SER A 52 11.16 -0.10 10.36
CA SER A 52 12.09 -1.22 10.32
C SER A 52 11.48 -2.52 9.81
N ARG A 53 10.18 -2.72 10.05
CA ARG A 53 9.42 -3.89 9.61
C ARG A 53 8.83 -3.73 8.20
N MET A 54 8.60 -2.49 7.75
CA MET A 54 8.09 -2.18 6.41
C MET A 54 9.20 -2.06 5.35
N LEU A 55 10.31 -1.41 5.68
CA LEU A 55 11.44 -1.17 4.77
C LEU A 55 12.39 -2.37 4.70
N VAL A 56 11.79 -3.55 4.51
CA VAL A 56 12.49 -4.83 4.38
C VAL A 56 12.51 -5.22 2.89
N VAL A 57 13.72 -5.44 2.36
CA VAL A 57 13.92 -5.79 0.94
C VAL A 57 13.28 -7.14 0.61
N ASP A 58 13.40 -8.10 1.52
CA ASP A 58 12.81 -9.42 1.35
C ASP A 58 11.31 -9.41 1.76
N PRO A 59 10.37 -9.64 0.82
CA PRO A 59 8.94 -9.66 1.13
C PRO A 59 8.53 -10.78 2.10
N GLU A 60 9.28 -11.89 2.22
CA GLU A 60 8.95 -12.95 3.20
C GLU A 60 9.17 -12.51 4.65
N HIS A 61 10.04 -11.52 4.85
CA HIS A 61 10.36 -10.96 6.16
C HIS A 61 9.68 -9.59 6.39
N ARG A 62 9.00 -9.05 5.38
CA ARG A 62 8.30 -7.77 5.48
C ARG A 62 6.98 -7.97 6.21
N ILE A 63 6.64 -7.02 7.10
CA ILE A 63 5.36 -7.02 7.81
C ILE A 63 4.17 -7.06 6.83
N SER A 64 3.14 -7.83 7.16
CA SER A 64 1.90 -7.84 6.38
C SER A 64 1.06 -6.59 6.64
N VAL A 65 0.06 -6.34 5.79
CA VAL A 65 -0.90 -5.25 5.98
C VAL A 65 -1.61 -5.39 7.33
N ASP A 66 -2.16 -6.57 7.63
CA ASP A 66 -2.87 -6.84 8.89
C ASP A 66 -1.98 -6.60 10.12
N GLN A 67 -0.74 -7.06 10.06
CA GLN A 67 0.24 -6.85 11.13
C GLN A 67 0.60 -5.37 11.31
N ALA A 68 0.65 -4.61 10.22
CA ALA A 68 0.92 -3.17 10.27
C ALA A 68 -0.27 -2.38 10.84
N LEU A 69 -1.51 -2.80 10.53
CA LEU A 69 -2.73 -2.18 11.07
C LEU A 69 -2.82 -2.33 12.60
N VAL A 70 -2.44 -3.49 13.15
CA VAL A 70 -2.41 -3.72 14.60
C VAL A 70 -1.13 -3.22 15.28
N HIS A 71 -0.20 -2.61 14.52
CA HIS A 71 1.03 -2.09 15.10
C HIS A 71 0.74 -0.92 16.05
N SER A 72 1.41 -0.88 17.21
CA SER A 72 1.18 0.14 18.26
C SER A 72 1.21 1.61 17.79
N TYR A 73 1.91 1.88 16.70
CA TYR A 73 1.94 3.19 16.06
C TYR A 73 0.65 3.54 15.29
N ILE A 74 0.06 2.58 14.57
CA ILE A 74 -1.11 2.75 13.69
C ILE A 74 -2.42 2.43 14.42
N ASN A 75 -2.41 1.44 15.31
CA ASN A 75 -3.60 0.89 15.97
C ASN A 75 -4.42 1.90 16.79
N VAL A 76 -3.88 3.10 17.04
CA VAL A 76 -4.64 4.21 17.65
C VAL A 76 -5.79 4.72 16.75
N TRP A 77 -5.73 4.43 15.46
CA TRP A 77 -6.74 4.78 14.45
C TRP A 77 -7.52 3.56 13.96
N PHE A 78 -7.38 2.41 14.61
CA PHE A 78 -8.05 1.19 14.17
C PHE A 78 -9.56 1.31 14.38
N ASP A 79 -10.31 1.24 13.29
CA ASP A 79 -11.76 1.07 13.27
C ASP A 79 -12.08 -0.21 12.49
N GLU A 80 -12.80 -1.14 13.12
CA GLU A 80 -13.17 -2.42 12.53
C GLU A 80 -14.05 -2.24 11.28
N SER A 81 -14.90 -1.22 11.27
CA SER A 81 -15.78 -0.92 10.14
C SER A 81 -15.03 -0.38 8.93
N GLU A 82 -13.93 0.35 9.13
CA GLU A 82 -13.07 0.85 8.06
C GLU A 82 -12.12 -0.24 7.56
N VAL A 83 -11.54 -1.02 8.47
CA VAL A 83 -10.53 -2.05 8.13
C VAL A 83 -11.16 -3.27 7.47
N ASN A 84 -12.29 -3.75 7.99
CA ASN A 84 -12.97 -4.95 7.49
C ASN A 84 -14.18 -4.61 6.61
N ALA A 85 -14.20 -3.41 6.02
CA ALA A 85 -15.21 -3.05 5.05
C ALA A 85 -15.24 -4.09 3.90
N PRO A 86 -16.43 -4.49 3.44
CA PRO A 86 -16.53 -5.44 2.34
C PRO A 86 -15.91 -4.86 1.07
N ALA A 87 -15.18 -5.68 0.33
CA ALA A 87 -14.67 -5.28 -0.98
C ALA A 87 -15.84 -4.86 -1.89
N PRO A 88 -15.68 -3.79 -2.70
CA PRO A 88 -16.75 -3.29 -3.58
C PRO A 88 -17.22 -4.33 -4.62
N GLY A 89 -16.36 -5.31 -4.92
CA GLY A 89 -16.66 -6.46 -5.75
C GLY A 89 -15.41 -7.30 -5.96
N PRO A 90 -15.54 -8.53 -6.51
CA PRO A 90 -14.38 -9.29 -6.96
C PRO A 90 -13.67 -8.51 -8.08
N TYR A 91 -12.34 -8.41 -7.99
CA TYR A 91 -11.54 -7.86 -9.08
C TYR A 91 -11.58 -8.80 -10.29
N ASP A 92 -12.03 -8.30 -11.44
CA ASP A 92 -12.01 -9.05 -12.69
C ASP A 92 -10.69 -8.83 -13.42
N HIS A 93 -9.73 -9.74 -13.20
CA HIS A 93 -8.42 -9.69 -13.85
C HIS A 93 -8.48 -10.13 -15.33
N SER A 94 -9.62 -10.60 -15.83
CA SER A 94 -9.73 -11.14 -17.19
C SER A 94 -9.49 -10.09 -18.28
N VAL A 95 -9.62 -8.80 -17.95
CA VAL A 95 -9.34 -7.68 -18.84
C VAL A 95 -7.82 -7.43 -18.95
N ASP A 96 -7.06 -7.48 -17.86
CA ASP A 96 -5.62 -7.18 -17.92
C ASP A 96 -4.75 -8.39 -18.32
N GLU A 97 -5.24 -9.61 -18.08
CA GLU A 97 -4.54 -10.83 -18.51
C GLU A 97 -4.57 -11.01 -20.04
N ARG A 98 -5.41 -10.26 -20.75
CA ARG A 98 -5.57 -10.33 -22.20
C ARG A 98 -4.83 -9.17 -22.87
N GLU A 99 -4.05 -9.50 -23.90
CA GLU A 99 -3.50 -8.48 -24.79
C GLU A 99 -4.63 -7.88 -25.64
N HIS A 100 -4.82 -6.57 -25.53
CA HIS A 100 -5.77 -5.80 -26.32
C HIS A 100 -5.04 -4.82 -27.24
N THR A 101 -5.55 -4.63 -28.46
CA THR A 101 -5.07 -3.55 -29.34
C THR A 101 -5.50 -2.18 -28.80
N VAL A 102 -4.91 -1.12 -29.33
CA VAL A 102 -5.28 0.26 -28.96
C VAL A 102 -6.77 0.52 -29.22
N GLU A 103 -7.31 0.03 -30.33
CA GLU A 103 -8.73 0.16 -30.68
C GLU A 103 -9.63 -0.59 -29.70
N GLN A 104 -9.24 -1.79 -29.27
CA GLN A 104 -9.98 -2.58 -28.29
C GLN A 104 -9.95 -1.92 -26.91
N TRP A 105 -8.81 -1.40 -26.46
CA TRP A 105 -8.72 -0.62 -25.23
C TRP A 105 -9.60 0.63 -25.29
N LYS A 106 -9.61 1.34 -26.42
CA LYS A 106 -10.45 2.51 -26.62
C LYS A 106 -11.93 2.16 -26.46
N GLU A 107 -12.37 1.04 -27.01
CA GLU A 107 -13.76 0.58 -26.88
C GLU A 107 -14.09 0.16 -25.44
N LEU A 108 -13.24 -0.64 -24.78
CA LEU A 108 -13.44 -1.07 -23.40
C LEU A 108 -13.54 0.12 -22.43
N ILE A 109 -12.61 1.07 -22.54
CA ILE A 109 -12.60 2.28 -21.70
C ILE A 109 -13.84 3.13 -21.98
N TYR A 110 -14.23 3.28 -23.25
CA TYR A 110 -15.43 4.02 -23.61
C TYR A 110 -16.70 3.38 -23.04
N GLN A 111 -16.82 2.05 -23.12
CA GLN A 111 -17.95 1.32 -22.53
C GLN A 111 -18.01 1.52 -21.01
N GLU A 112 -16.88 1.42 -20.30
CA GLU A 112 -16.82 1.65 -18.85
C GLU A 112 -17.26 3.07 -18.46
N VAL A 113 -16.82 4.09 -19.22
CA VAL A 113 -17.25 5.49 -19.00
C VAL A 113 -18.76 5.63 -19.19
N MET A 114 -19.31 5.06 -20.26
CA MET A 114 -20.76 5.12 -20.53
C MET A 114 -21.57 4.39 -19.46
N GLU A 115 -21.11 3.23 -19.00
CA GLU A 115 -21.75 2.49 -17.91
C GLU A 115 -21.69 3.25 -16.58
N TYR A 116 -20.55 3.87 -16.27
CA TYR A 116 -20.38 4.70 -15.09
C TYR A 116 -21.34 5.90 -15.12
N GLU A 117 -21.41 6.62 -16.24
CA GLU A 117 -22.34 7.74 -16.43
C GLU A 117 -23.80 7.28 -16.28
N ALA A 118 -24.17 6.12 -16.84
CA ALA A 118 -25.52 5.59 -16.69
C ALA A 118 -25.86 5.24 -15.23
N ARG A 119 -24.94 4.57 -14.51
CA ARG A 119 -25.11 4.21 -13.09
C ARG A 119 -25.22 5.45 -12.20
N ASN A 120 -24.41 6.48 -12.44
CA ASN A 120 -24.45 7.71 -11.65
C ASN A 120 -25.61 8.65 -12.01
N ASN A 121 -25.99 8.77 -13.28
CA ASN A 121 -27.15 9.58 -13.68
C ASN A 121 -28.47 8.99 -13.16
N LEU A 122 -28.55 7.68 -12.93
CA LEU A 122 -29.67 7.03 -12.24
C LEU A 122 -29.72 7.36 -10.74
N ALA A 123 -28.59 7.62 -10.10
CA ALA A 123 -28.51 7.95 -8.67
C ALA A 123 -28.93 9.41 -8.36
N ASP A 124 -28.77 10.33 -9.31
CA ASP A 124 -29.22 11.73 -9.18
C ASP A 124 -30.72 11.94 -9.44
N GLY A 125 -31.46 10.88 -9.81
CA GLY A 125 -32.88 10.93 -10.19
C GLY A 125 -33.89 10.68 -9.06
N GLU A 126 -33.48 10.11 -7.92
CA GLU A 126 -34.36 9.89 -6.76
C GLU A 126 -34.22 11.00 -5.71
N GLY A 127 -34.47 12.24 -6.15
CA GLY A 127 -34.86 13.32 -5.25
C GLY A 127 -36.26 13.03 -4.70
N ALA A 128 -36.32 12.59 -3.44
CA ALA A 128 -37.55 12.42 -2.68
C ALA A 128 -38.51 13.63 -2.84
N PRO A 129 -39.81 13.43 -3.14
CA PRO A 129 -40.76 14.53 -3.13
C PRO A 129 -40.95 15.00 -1.68
N ARG A 130 -40.90 16.32 -1.51
CA ARG A 130 -41.23 17.04 -0.27
C ARG A 130 -42.67 16.76 0.19
#